data_AF-A0A4R0RE41-F1
#
_entry.id   AF-A0A4R0RE41-F1
#
_cell.length_a   1.000
_cell.length_b   1.000
_cell.length_c   1.000
_cell.angle_alpha   90.00
_cell.angle_beta   90.00
_cell.angle_gamma   90.00
#
_symmetry.space_group_name_H-M   'P 1'
#
loop_
_entity.id
_entity.type
_entity.pdbx_description
1 polymer ?
#
loop_
_entity_poly.entity_id
_entity_poly.type
_entity_poly.pdbx_seq_one_letter_code
_entity_poly.pdbx_strand_id
1 'polypeptide(L)'
;MTSDDNKRRIHTNVHPEADLHQGEHSYIPHPPPDDHHERHEYKAFPDTGWRGEPKIPSSKGGADELEFLHKPPYEWKSEGGRFEAKYTTRCWCGNVSFEFHGDPIDAKHCHCRQCQHLHGAPFQWAVIFPKTSVRMIKNVDNSLHFFSTEKRTGEHYVPCKVSCDVCRSPLFDEGRNTVLAYPGSFVFKDGKVPMDFQPTAHIFYKERVMEVPDGIPKWSGHKGDSELLQELTDDAGKMPKYKGKAGPEVETEVSPTKPMV
;
A
#
# COMPACT_ATOMS: atom_id res chain seq x y z
N MET A 1 10.75 -54.46 19.04
CA MET A 1 10.37 -53.91 17.73
C MET A 1 9.06 -53.15 17.92
N THR A 2 9.14 -51.85 18.13
CA THR A 2 7.97 -50.95 18.15
C THR A 2 8.40 -49.69 17.42
N SER A 3 7.63 -49.38 16.38
CA SER A 3 7.74 -48.29 15.41
C SER A 3 8.17 -46.93 15.97
N ASP A 4 9.34 -46.45 15.53
CA ASP A 4 9.75 -45.04 15.60
C ASP A 4 9.09 -44.23 14.48
N ASP A 5 7.78 -44.03 14.59
CA ASP A 5 7.01 -43.17 13.69
C ASP A 5 6.50 -41.92 14.42
N ASN A 6 7.36 -41.36 15.29
CA ASN A 6 7.01 -40.19 16.09
C ASN A 6 7.49 -38.90 15.40
N LYS A 7 6.65 -38.46 14.46
CA LYS A 7 6.33 -37.05 14.18
C LYS A 7 7.45 -36.19 13.60
N ARG A 8 7.39 -36.02 12.27
CA ARG A 8 7.69 -34.76 11.58
C ARG A 8 6.90 -33.61 12.25
N ARG A 9 7.45 -33.04 13.33
CA ARG A 9 6.96 -31.78 13.88
C ARG A 9 7.53 -30.67 13.01
N ILE A 10 6.64 -29.96 12.31
CA ILE A 10 6.98 -28.65 11.76
C ILE A 10 7.26 -27.77 12.98
N HIS A 11 8.53 -27.46 13.24
CA HIS A 11 8.89 -26.40 14.17
C HIS A 11 8.54 -25.08 13.50
N THR A 12 7.47 -24.44 13.95
CA THR A 12 7.07 -23.11 13.50
C THR A 12 8.08 -22.09 14.02
N ASN A 13 8.95 -21.56 13.15
CA ASN A 13 9.49 -20.22 13.34
C ASN A 13 8.27 -19.28 13.17
N VAL A 14 7.87 -18.40 14.07
CA VAL A 14 8.63 -17.31 14.68
C VAL A 14 7.86 -16.88 15.94
N HIS A 15 8.47 -17.03 17.12
CA HIS A 15 8.03 -16.41 18.38
C HIS A 15 8.88 -15.15 18.61
N PRO A 16 8.42 -14.11 19.34
CA PRO A 16 9.26 -12.96 19.72
C PRO A 16 10.55 -13.33 20.48
N GLU A 17 10.61 -14.57 20.98
CA GLU A 17 11.77 -15.17 21.68
C GLU A 17 12.58 -16.11 20.78
N ALA A 18 12.28 -16.18 19.48
CA ALA A 18 13.07 -16.97 18.55
C ALA A 18 14.47 -16.36 18.40
N ASP A 19 15.49 -17.21 18.40
CA ASP A 19 16.88 -16.79 18.23
C ASP A 19 17.04 -15.97 16.95
N LEU A 20 17.59 -14.76 17.09
CA LEU A 20 17.89 -13.88 15.97
C LEU A 20 19.02 -14.49 15.13
N HIS A 21 18.71 -14.88 13.91
CA HIS A 21 19.71 -15.35 12.94
C HIS A 21 20.05 -14.21 11.98
N GLN A 22 21.30 -13.74 11.99
CA GLN A 22 21.80 -12.83 10.97
C GLN A 22 22.02 -13.62 9.68
N GLY A 23 21.16 -13.40 8.68
CA GLY A 23 21.29 -13.95 7.34
C GLY A 23 21.56 -12.85 6.31
N GLU A 24 22.06 -13.24 5.14
CA GLU A 24 22.33 -12.31 4.03
C GLU A 24 21.06 -11.56 3.55
N HIS A 25 19.87 -12.09 3.85
CA HIS A 25 18.57 -11.51 3.50
C HIS A 25 17.93 -10.68 4.63
N SER A 26 18.57 -10.57 5.80
CA SER A 26 17.99 -9.93 6.99
C SER A 26 18.17 -8.39 7.03
N TYR A 27 18.83 -7.79 6.04
CA TYR A 27 19.07 -6.36 5.95
C TYR A 27 18.22 -5.72 4.85
N ILE A 28 16.93 -5.48 5.13
CA ILE A 28 16.21 -4.42 4.43
C ILE A 28 16.58 -3.13 5.17
N PRO A 29 17.31 -2.19 4.55
CA PRO A 29 17.62 -0.92 5.20
C PRO A 29 16.31 -0.17 5.44
N HIS A 30 15.88 -0.14 6.70
CA HIS A 30 14.87 0.80 7.16
C HIS A 30 15.56 2.18 7.25
N PRO A 31 14.93 3.27 6.77
CA PRO A 31 15.41 4.60 7.11
C PRO A 31 15.49 4.67 8.65
N PRO A 32 16.50 5.35 9.22
CA PRO A 32 16.61 5.45 10.66
C PRO A 32 15.28 5.98 11.23
N PRO A 33 14.88 5.55 12.45
CA PRO A 33 13.75 6.13 13.17
C PRO A 33 14.16 7.54 13.59
N ASP A 34 14.28 8.43 12.62
CA ASP A 34 14.63 9.79 12.92
C ASP A 34 13.36 10.52 13.34
N ASP A 35 13.45 11.13 14.52
CA ASP A 35 12.64 12.27 14.96
C ASP A 35 12.89 13.50 14.06
N HIS A 36 13.03 13.31 12.74
CA HIS A 36 13.36 14.36 11.80
C HIS A 36 12.11 15.19 11.52
N HIS A 37 12.09 16.34 12.20
CA HIS A 37 11.31 17.53 11.83
C HIS A 37 11.72 18.14 10.48
N GLU A 38 12.67 17.54 9.75
CA GLU A 38 13.04 17.98 8.42
C GLU A 38 11.88 17.70 7.48
N ARG A 39 11.18 18.79 7.13
CA ARG A 39 10.15 18.81 6.12
C ARG A 39 10.69 18.05 4.91
N HIS A 40 10.02 16.96 4.54
CA HIS A 40 10.27 16.33 3.25
C HIS A 40 10.29 17.43 2.21
N GLU A 41 11.43 17.64 1.54
CA GLU A 41 11.47 18.47 0.36
C GLU A 41 10.41 17.92 -0.58
N TYR A 42 9.39 18.73 -0.85
CA TYR A 42 8.34 18.35 -1.79
C TYR A 42 9.02 18.14 -3.13
N LYS A 43 9.21 16.88 -3.53
CA LYS A 43 9.70 16.55 -4.87
C LYS A 43 8.70 17.13 -5.88
N ALA A 44 9.13 18.11 -6.66
CA ALA A 44 8.29 18.74 -7.66
C ALA A 44 7.85 17.71 -8.71
N PHE A 45 6.68 17.92 -9.31
CA PHE A 45 6.23 17.07 -10.42
C PHE A 45 7.16 17.35 -11.62
N PRO A 46 7.85 16.34 -12.16
CA PRO A 46 8.76 16.55 -13.27
C PRO A 46 7.98 16.90 -14.55
N ASP A 47 8.55 17.76 -15.39
CA ASP A 47 8.04 17.96 -16.74
C ASP A 47 8.42 16.76 -17.61
N THR A 48 7.49 15.83 -17.77
CA THR A 48 7.67 14.62 -18.56
C THR A 48 7.33 14.80 -20.05
N GLY A 49 7.09 16.04 -20.49
CA GLY A 49 6.71 16.33 -21.88
C GLY A 49 5.24 16.05 -22.20
N TRP A 50 4.39 15.80 -21.20
CA TRP A 50 2.94 15.76 -21.41
C TRP A 50 2.40 17.15 -21.75
N ARG A 51 1.60 17.26 -22.81
CA ARG A 51 0.99 18.53 -23.29
C ARG A 51 -0.49 18.41 -23.64
N GLY A 52 -1.13 17.28 -23.32
CA GLY A 52 -2.55 17.10 -23.56
C GLY A 52 -3.43 17.79 -22.52
N GLU A 53 -4.73 17.86 -22.82
CA GLU A 53 -5.75 18.41 -21.92
C GLU A 53 -6.67 17.29 -21.39
N PRO A 54 -7.03 17.32 -20.08
CA PRO A 54 -6.53 18.27 -19.08
C PRO A 54 -5.06 18.01 -18.72
N LYS A 55 -4.34 19.05 -18.24
CA LYS A 55 -2.92 18.94 -17.82
C LYS A 55 -2.64 17.77 -16.86
N ILE A 56 -3.61 17.45 -16.00
CA ILE A 56 -3.62 16.23 -15.18
C ILE A 56 -4.92 15.49 -15.53
N PRO A 57 -4.84 14.39 -16.31
CA PRO A 57 -5.99 13.56 -16.67
C PRO A 57 -6.77 13.12 -15.44
N SER A 58 -8.11 13.07 -15.54
CA SER A 58 -9.02 12.61 -14.48
C SER A 58 -8.85 13.29 -13.11
N SER A 59 -8.27 14.50 -13.07
CA SER A 59 -8.04 15.26 -11.83
C SER A 59 -9.34 15.61 -11.09
N LYS A 60 -10.47 15.68 -11.81
CA LYS A 60 -11.81 15.85 -11.22
C LYS A 60 -12.36 14.58 -10.58
N GLY A 61 -11.76 13.41 -10.84
CA GLY A 61 -12.31 12.11 -10.49
C GLY A 61 -13.51 11.72 -11.37
N GLY A 62 -14.15 10.61 -11.03
CA GLY A 62 -15.31 10.07 -11.75
C GLY A 62 -14.95 9.31 -13.02
N ALA A 63 -15.93 9.15 -13.90
CA ALA A 63 -15.85 8.39 -15.15
C ALA A 63 -15.91 9.27 -16.42
N ASP A 64 -15.94 10.60 -16.26
CA ASP A 64 -16.23 11.53 -17.35
C ASP A 64 -15.04 11.78 -18.29
N GLU A 65 -13.85 11.27 -17.95
CA GLU A 65 -12.65 11.44 -18.77
C GLU A 65 -12.73 10.55 -20.02
N LEU A 66 -13.11 11.15 -21.14
CA LEU A 66 -13.13 10.48 -22.44
C LEU A 66 -11.72 10.09 -22.88
N GLU A 67 -11.61 8.96 -23.57
CA GLU A 67 -10.34 8.45 -24.10
C GLU A 67 -9.25 8.36 -23.02
N PHE A 68 -9.62 8.06 -21.77
CA PHE A 68 -8.67 8.05 -20.65
C PHE A 68 -7.50 7.09 -20.88
N LEU A 69 -7.72 5.97 -21.61
CA LEU A 69 -6.68 5.03 -21.98
C LEU A 69 -5.57 5.63 -22.86
N HIS A 70 -5.85 6.75 -23.54
CA HIS A 70 -4.88 7.49 -24.37
C HIS A 70 -4.31 8.72 -23.65
N LYS A 71 -4.36 8.71 -22.31
CA LYS A 71 -3.88 9.78 -21.43
C LYS A 71 -3.08 9.18 -20.25
N PRO A 72 -2.18 9.93 -19.60
CA PRO A 72 -1.52 9.48 -18.39
C PRO A 72 -2.51 8.98 -17.30
N PRO A 73 -2.24 7.82 -16.66
CA PRO A 73 -1.01 7.04 -16.66
C PRO A 73 -0.96 5.90 -17.70
N TYR A 74 -1.84 5.91 -18.70
CA TYR A 74 -1.98 4.85 -19.69
C TYR A 74 -1.13 5.13 -20.94
N GLU A 75 -1.69 5.08 -22.14
CA GLU A 75 -0.93 5.26 -23.38
C GLU A 75 -0.78 6.74 -23.73
N TRP A 76 0.44 7.27 -23.73
CA TRP A 76 0.71 8.63 -24.18
C TRP A 76 2.16 8.82 -24.62
N LYS A 77 2.44 9.91 -25.34
CA LYS A 77 3.77 10.24 -25.89
C LYS A 77 4.34 11.49 -25.23
N SER A 78 5.64 11.43 -24.94
CA SER A 78 6.40 12.55 -24.38
C SER A 78 6.90 13.48 -25.48
N GLU A 79 6.60 14.78 -25.35
CA GLU A 79 7.19 15.80 -26.22
C GLU A 79 8.65 16.08 -25.85
N GLY A 80 9.52 16.05 -26.87
CA GLY A 80 10.94 16.36 -26.72
C GLY A 80 11.75 15.27 -26.00
N GLY A 81 11.21 14.05 -25.90
CA GLY A 81 11.91 12.93 -25.28
C GLY A 81 12.17 13.09 -23.78
N ARG A 82 11.40 13.95 -23.10
CA ARG A 82 11.58 14.27 -21.67
C ARG A 82 11.25 13.10 -20.73
N PHE A 83 10.50 12.11 -21.19
CA PHE A 83 10.20 10.91 -20.42
C PHE A 83 11.33 9.89 -20.54
N GLU A 84 12.07 9.74 -19.45
CA GLU A 84 13.09 8.71 -19.24
C GLU A 84 12.59 7.65 -18.26
N ALA A 85 12.41 6.41 -18.72
CA ALA A 85 11.96 5.31 -17.89
C ALA A 85 13.06 4.86 -16.91
N LYS A 86 12.80 5.01 -15.61
CA LYS A 86 13.69 4.55 -14.53
C LYS A 86 13.25 3.18 -13.99
N TYR A 87 11.94 2.96 -13.90
CA TYR A 87 11.38 1.73 -13.37
C TYR A 87 10.34 1.11 -14.31
N THR A 88 10.14 -0.19 -14.18
CA THR A 88 9.12 -0.94 -14.93
C THR A 88 8.37 -1.86 -13.98
N THR A 89 7.07 -1.99 -14.19
CA THR A 89 6.23 -2.98 -13.50
C THR A 89 5.65 -3.97 -14.49
N ARG A 90 5.32 -5.17 -13.99
CA ARG A 90 4.51 -6.14 -14.71
C ARG A 90 3.57 -6.85 -13.75
N CYS A 91 2.38 -7.22 -14.24
CA CYS A 91 1.56 -8.19 -13.51
C CYS A 91 2.25 -9.56 -13.50
N TRP A 92 1.78 -10.48 -12.65
CA TRP A 92 2.42 -11.80 -12.49
C TRP A 92 2.52 -12.59 -13.79
N CYS A 93 1.47 -12.60 -14.64
CA CYS A 93 1.51 -13.26 -15.94
C CYS A 93 2.26 -12.46 -17.03
N GLY A 94 2.60 -11.19 -16.77
CA GLY A 94 3.30 -10.32 -17.71
C GLY A 94 2.44 -9.77 -18.86
N ASN A 95 1.12 -9.91 -18.82
CA ASN A 95 0.21 -9.36 -19.84
C ASN A 95 0.07 -7.84 -19.78
N VAL A 96 0.20 -7.27 -18.57
CA VAL A 96 0.09 -5.84 -18.31
C VAL A 96 1.42 -5.34 -17.78
N SER A 97 1.93 -4.23 -18.32
CA SER A 97 3.19 -3.62 -17.87
C SER A 97 3.15 -2.11 -18.03
N PHE A 98 3.81 -1.41 -17.10
CA PHE A 98 3.93 0.05 -17.08
C PHE A 98 5.39 0.44 -16.87
N GLU A 99 5.73 1.65 -17.29
CA GLU A 99 7.01 2.27 -16.99
C GLU A 99 6.83 3.61 -16.26
N PHE A 100 7.82 3.93 -15.43
CA PHE A 100 7.79 5.04 -14.50
C PHE A 100 9.02 5.93 -14.70
N HIS A 101 8.80 7.24 -14.79
CA HIS A 101 9.82 8.26 -14.92
C HIS A 101 10.21 8.83 -13.55
N GLY A 102 11.51 9.02 -13.34
CA GLY A 102 12.06 9.59 -12.12
C GLY A 102 11.83 8.70 -10.88
N ASP A 103 12.01 9.31 -9.71
CA ASP A 103 11.80 8.66 -8.41
C ASP A 103 10.40 8.92 -7.85
N PRO A 104 9.88 8.01 -7.01
CA PRO A 104 8.63 8.27 -6.32
C PRO A 104 8.75 9.52 -5.45
N ILE A 105 7.64 10.25 -5.34
CA ILE A 105 7.55 11.46 -4.52
C ILE A 105 7.35 11.13 -3.03
N ASP A 106 6.81 9.95 -2.73
CA ASP A 106 6.60 9.45 -1.38
C ASP A 106 6.26 7.95 -1.41
N ALA A 107 6.33 7.27 -0.26
CA ALA A 107 5.93 5.88 -0.09
C ALA A 107 5.26 5.66 1.27
N LYS A 108 4.24 4.80 1.34
CA LYS A 108 3.43 4.60 2.56
C LYS A 108 2.95 3.16 2.72
N HIS A 109 2.76 2.76 3.98
CA HIS A 109 1.98 1.59 4.37
C HIS A 109 0.56 2.02 4.75
N CYS A 110 -0.46 1.53 4.05
CA CYS A 110 -1.87 1.80 4.35
C CYS A 110 -2.54 0.63 5.07
N HIS A 111 -3.08 0.91 6.24
CA HIS A 111 -3.71 -0.08 7.12
C HIS A 111 -5.23 -0.03 7.10
N CYS A 112 -5.86 0.75 6.22
CA CYS A 112 -7.32 0.81 6.20
C CYS A 112 -7.95 -0.54 5.79
N ARG A 113 -9.15 -0.83 6.31
CA ARG A 113 -9.83 -2.11 6.02
C ARG A 113 -10.00 -2.36 4.53
N GLN A 114 -10.27 -1.34 3.72
CA GLN A 114 -10.38 -1.49 2.27
C GLN A 114 -9.08 -2.01 1.65
N CYS A 115 -7.94 -1.44 2.04
CA CYS A 115 -6.64 -1.90 1.53
C CYS A 115 -6.34 -3.34 1.98
N GLN A 116 -6.64 -3.68 3.24
CA GLN A 116 -6.45 -5.03 3.75
C GLN A 116 -7.25 -6.07 2.94
N HIS A 117 -8.53 -5.80 2.69
CA HIS A 117 -9.41 -6.73 1.97
C HIS A 117 -9.02 -6.88 0.50
N LEU A 118 -8.76 -5.76 -0.19
CA LEU A 118 -8.47 -5.79 -1.63
C LEU A 118 -7.11 -6.40 -1.95
N HIS A 119 -6.15 -6.31 -1.03
CA HIS A 119 -4.81 -6.87 -1.20
C HIS A 119 -4.65 -8.24 -0.56
N GLY A 120 -5.60 -8.67 0.29
CA GLY A 120 -5.45 -9.89 1.08
C GLY A 120 -4.22 -9.85 2.00
N ALA A 121 -3.85 -8.67 2.49
CA ALA A 121 -2.62 -8.41 3.23
C ALA A 121 -2.87 -7.58 4.50
N PRO A 122 -2.01 -7.66 5.54
CA PRO A 122 -2.16 -6.86 6.75
C PRO A 122 -2.16 -5.35 6.51
N PHE A 123 -1.46 -4.92 5.45
CA PHE A 123 -1.43 -3.54 4.97
C PHE A 123 -1.00 -3.52 3.49
N GLN A 124 -1.24 -2.40 2.84
CA GLN A 124 -0.88 -2.15 1.45
C GLN A 124 0.33 -1.22 1.40
N TRP A 125 1.37 -1.59 0.64
CA TRP A 125 2.54 -0.73 0.39
C TRP A 125 2.39 -0.02 -0.96
N ALA A 126 2.43 1.31 -0.96
CA ALA A 126 2.34 2.14 -2.16
C ALA A 126 3.53 3.07 -2.26
N VAL A 127 4.06 3.19 -3.47
CA VAL A 127 4.96 4.27 -3.89
C VAL A 127 4.19 5.22 -4.80
N ILE A 128 4.37 6.52 -4.60
CA ILE A 128 3.54 7.56 -5.18
C ILE A 128 4.30 8.22 -6.34
N PHE A 129 3.69 8.25 -7.51
CA PHE A 129 4.21 8.94 -8.69
C PHE A 129 3.18 9.94 -9.23
N PRO A 130 3.60 11.07 -9.82
CA PRO A 130 2.72 11.89 -10.65
C PRO A 130 2.12 11.06 -11.80
N LYS A 131 0.87 11.32 -12.19
CA LYS A 131 0.23 10.57 -13.30
C LYS A 131 1.03 10.67 -14.60
N THR A 132 1.55 11.85 -14.90
CA THR A 132 2.39 12.14 -16.07
C THR A 132 3.77 11.48 -16.01
N SER A 133 4.14 10.88 -14.89
CA SER A 133 5.37 10.09 -14.73
C SER A 133 5.15 8.60 -14.98
N VAL A 134 3.96 8.18 -15.40
CA VAL A 134 3.62 6.77 -15.62
C VAL A 134 3.04 6.60 -17.02
N ARG A 135 3.43 5.54 -17.73
CA ARG A 135 2.76 5.14 -18.98
C ARG A 135 2.67 3.63 -19.13
N MET A 136 1.59 3.17 -19.74
CA MET A 136 1.37 1.76 -20.04
C MET A 136 2.20 1.37 -21.28
N ILE A 137 2.91 0.26 -21.18
CA ILE A 137 3.74 -0.26 -22.29
C ILE A 137 3.24 -1.59 -22.85
N LYS A 138 2.36 -2.28 -22.13
CA LYS A 138 1.81 -3.57 -22.56
C LYS A 138 0.43 -3.80 -21.95
N ASN A 139 -0.52 -4.22 -22.78
CA ASN A 139 -1.86 -4.66 -22.38
C ASN A 139 -2.36 -5.75 -23.33
N VAL A 140 -1.89 -6.98 -23.14
CA VAL A 140 -2.26 -8.13 -24.00
C VAL A 140 -3.73 -8.46 -23.79
N ASP A 141 -4.47 -8.68 -24.88
CA ASP A 141 -5.88 -9.10 -24.88
C ASP A 141 -6.78 -8.26 -23.98
N ASN A 142 -6.49 -6.96 -23.85
CA ASN A 142 -7.20 -6.05 -22.95
C ASN A 142 -7.24 -6.55 -21.48
N SER A 143 -6.15 -7.19 -21.02
CA SER A 143 -6.01 -7.74 -19.66
C SER A 143 -6.00 -6.69 -18.54
N LEU A 144 -6.17 -5.40 -18.81
CA LEU A 144 -6.21 -4.34 -17.81
C LEU A 144 -7.62 -4.24 -17.20
N HIS A 145 -7.70 -4.30 -15.87
CA HIS A 145 -8.96 -4.27 -15.13
C HIS A 145 -9.00 -3.10 -14.14
N PHE A 146 -10.17 -2.46 -14.05
CA PHE A 146 -10.46 -1.36 -13.16
C PHE A 146 -11.51 -1.75 -12.12
N PHE A 147 -11.33 -1.29 -10.88
CA PHE A 147 -12.34 -1.45 -9.84
C PHE A 147 -12.56 -0.14 -9.08
N SER A 148 -13.79 0.36 -9.12
CA SER A 148 -14.21 1.51 -8.34
C SER A 148 -14.55 1.08 -6.93
N THR A 149 -13.82 1.58 -5.94
CA THR A 149 -14.18 1.32 -4.54
C THR A 149 -15.37 2.15 -4.07
N GLU A 150 -15.62 3.29 -4.72
CA GLU A 150 -16.79 4.13 -4.47
C GLU A 150 -18.07 3.47 -4.99
N LYS A 151 -18.07 3.04 -6.25
CA LYS A 151 -19.24 2.43 -6.91
C LYS A 151 -19.36 0.92 -6.64
N ARG A 152 -18.27 0.28 -6.20
CA ARG A 152 -18.16 -1.17 -5.97
C ARG A 152 -18.42 -1.98 -7.25
N THR A 153 -17.91 -1.48 -8.37
CA THR A 153 -18.14 -1.99 -9.73
C THR A 153 -16.81 -2.11 -10.49
N GLY A 154 -16.78 -3.00 -11.48
CA GLY A 154 -15.65 -3.20 -12.39
C GLY A 154 -15.64 -2.17 -13.51
N GLU A 155 -15.43 -0.89 -13.17
CA GLU A 155 -15.39 0.21 -14.14
C GLU A 155 -14.28 1.22 -13.81
N HIS A 156 -13.86 1.98 -14.82
CA HIS A 156 -12.96 3.11 -14.64
C HIS A 156 -13.72 4.29 -14.02
N TYR A 157 -13.55 4.49 -12.72
CA TYR A 157 -14.11 5.61 -11.97
C TYR A 157 -13.05 6.10 -10.97
N VAL A 158 -12.39 7.22 -11.27
CA VAL A 158 -11.23 7.69 -10.50
C VAL A 158 -11.67 8.34 -9.17
N PRO A 159 -11.07 7.98 -8.01
CA PRO A 159 -10.00 7.01 -7.83
C PRO A 159 -10.42 5.54 -7.98
N CYS A 160 -9.65 4.75 -8.72
CA CYS A 160 -9.91 3.31 -8.90
C CYS A 160 -8.67 2.44 -8.67
N LYS A 161 -8.90 1.14 -8.47
CA LYS A 161 -7.85 0.12 -8.43
C LYS A 161 -7.56 -0.36 -9.84
N VAL A 162 -6.28 -0.52 -10.17
CA VAL A 162 -5.81 -1.06 -11.43
C VAL A 162 -5.12 -2.40 -11.20
N SER A 163 -5.54 -3.41 -11.95
CA SER A 163 -5.12 -4.81 -11.77
C SER A 163 -5.11 -5.54 -13.12
N CYS A 164 -4.58 -6.76 -13.15
CA CYS A 164 -4.69 -7.62 -14.32
C CYS A 164 -5.94 -8.52 -14.26
N ASP A 165 -6.73 -8.60 -15.32
CA ASP A 165 -7.92 -9.45 -15.39
C ASP A 165 -7.60 -10.96 -15.48
N VAL A 166 -6.37 -11.30 -15.92
CA VAL A 166 -5.93 -12.70 -16.06
C VAL A 166 -5.40 -13.25 -14.74
N CYS A 167 -4.34 -12.64 -14.18
CA CYS A 167 -3.70 -13.15 -12.97
C CYS A 167 -4.16 -12.45 -11.68
N ARG A 168 -5.05 -11.46 -11.78
CA ARG A 168 -5.58 -10.68 -10.64
C ARG A 168 -4.54 -9.90 -9.85
N SER A 169 -3.30 -9.83 -10.33
CA SER A 169 -2.25 -9.07 -9.65
C SER A 169 -2.63 -7.60 -9.57
N PRO A 170 -2.64 -7.00 -8.37
CA PRO A 170 -2.81 -5.56 -8.21
C PRO A 170 -1.56 -4.84 -8.74
N LEU A 171 -1.75 -3.72 -9.43
CA LEU A 171 -0.65 -2.94 -10.02
C LEU A 171 -0.49 -1.57 -9.37
N PHE A 172 -1.58 -0.80 -9.27
CA PHE A 172 -1.59 0.51 -8.63
C PHE A 172 -3.02 1.00 -8.35
N ASP A 173 -3.14 2.08 -7.55
CA ASP A 173 -4.32 2.94 -7.56
C ASP A 173 -4.13 4.09 -8.53
N GLU A 174 -5.10 4.33 -9.40
CA GLU A 174 -5.19 5.61 -10.09
C GLU A 174 -5.91 6.60 -9.17
N GLY A 175 -5.16 7.57 -8.64
CA GLY A 175 -5.72 8.70 -7.93
C GLY A 175 -6.09 9.85 -8.88
N ARG A 176 -6.59 10.94 -8.29
CA ARG A 176 -6.91 12.17 -9.05
C ARG A 176 -5.65 12.81 -9.65
N ASN A 177 -4.57 12.89 -8.87
CA ASN A 177 -3.35 13.59 -9.27
C ASN A 177 -2.13 12.69 -9.42
N THR A 178 -2.18 11.52 -8.79
CA THR A 178 -1.03 10.61 -8.64
C THR A 178 -1.44 9.17 -8.91
N VAL A 179 -0.45 8.35 -9.24
CA VAL A 179 -0.51 6.89 -9.22
C VAL A 179 0.10 6.41 -7.91
N LEU A 180 -0.58 5.51 -7.20
CA LEU A 180 -0.04 4.82 -6.04
C LEU A 180 0.32 3.39 -6.46
N ALA A 181 1.54 3.21 -6.95
CA ALA A 181 2.01 1.94 -7.49
C ALA A 181 2.47 0.97 -6.41
N TYR A 182 2.26 -0.32 -6.65
CA TYR A 182 2.56 -1.35 -5.66
C TYR A 182 3.92 -1.99 -5.93
N PRO A 183 4.89 -1.87 -5.00
CA PRO A 183 6.27 -2.32 -5.21
C PRO A 183 6.42 -3.79 -5.57
N GLY A 184 5.52 -4.67 -5.13
CA GLY A 184 5.52 -6.10 -5.50
C GLY A 184 5.37 -6.38 -7.00
N SER A 185 4.94 -5.39 -7.80
CA SER A 185 4.84 -5.49 -9.26
C SER A 185 6.09 -5.00 -10.02
N PHE A 186 7.04 -4.36 -9.33
CA PHE A 186 8.23 -3.77 -9.96
C PHE A 186 9.27 -4.84 -10.29
N VAL A 187 9.97 -4.63 -11.41
CA VAL A 187 11.07 -5.48 -11.85
C VAL A 187 12.40 -4.78 -11.57
N PHE A 188 13.04 -5.12 -10.44
CA PHE A 188 14.36 -4.61 -10.08
C PHE A 188 15.46 -5.50 -10.65
N LYS A 189 16.41 -4.92 -11.40
CA LYS A 189 17.44 -5.67 -12.14
C LYS A 189 18.37 -6.49 -11.24
N ASP A 190 18.66 -5.98 -10.04
CA ASP A 190 19.50 -6.62 -9.03
C ASP A 190 18.68 -7.28 -7.91
N GLY A 191 17.35 -7.32 -8.06
CA GLY A 191 16.42 -7.82 -7.04
C GLY A 191 16.31 -6.95 -5.78
N LYS A 192 16.94 -5.77 -5.75
CA LYS A 192 16.94 -4.89 -4.59
C LYS A 192 15.92 -3.79 -4.74
N VAL A 193 15.13 -3.58 -3.68
CA VAL A 193 14.22 -2.45 -3.59
C VAL A 193 15.04 -1.17 -3.34
N PRO A 194 14.89 -0.11 -4.15
CA PRO A 194 15.58 1.16 -3.95
C PRO A 194 15.19 1.86 -2.65
N MET A 195 16.08 2.69 -2.10
CA MET A 195 15.80 3.46 -0.88
C MET A 195 14.61 4.42 -1.04
N ASP A 196 14.39 4.99 -2.23
CA ASP A 196 13.25 5.87 -2.50
C ASP A 196 11.88 5.16 -2.37
N PHE A 197 11.85 3.82 -2.35
CA PHE A 197 10.63 3.04 -2.18
C PHE A 197 10.29 2.83 -0.70
N GLN A 198 11.22 3.12 0.22
CA GLN A 198 11.03 2.92 1.65
C GLN A 198 9.90 3.80 2.19
N PRO A 199 8.92 3.23 2.89
CA PRO A 199 7.80 3.99 3.43
C PRO A 199 8.23 5.05 4.42
N THR A 200 7.62 6.21 4.31
CA THR A 200 7.85 7.35 5.22
C THR A 200 6.82 7.42 6.35
N ALA A 201 5.77 6.59 6.28
CA ALA A 201 4.71 6.51 7.27
C ALA A 201 3.85 5.26 7.12
N HIS A 202 3.27 4.83 8.23
CA HIS A 202 2.06 4.03 8.26
C HIS A 202 0.87 4.97 8.41
N ILE A 203 -0.14 4.80 7.56
CA ILE A 203 -1.40 5.57 7.61
C ILE A 203 -2.57 4.65 7.93
N PHE A 204 -3.60 5.20 8.57
CA PHE A 204 -4.75 4.45 9.07
C PHE A 204 -4.38 3.33 10.06
N TYR A 205 -3.29 3.51 10.80
CA TYR A 205 -2.68 2.47 11.64
C TYR A 205 -3.56 2.03 12.82
N LYS A 206 -4.59 2.81 13.18
CA LYS A 206 -5.61 2.40 14.15
C LYS A 206 -6.43 1.17 13.70
N GLU A 207 -6.44 0.88 12.40
CA GLU A 207 -7.18 -0.25 11.81
C GLU A 207 -6.33 -1.50 11.58
N ARG A 208 -5.03 -1.44 11.94
CA ARG A 208 -4.08 -2.54 11.77
C ARG A 208 -4.59 -3.85 12.38
N VAL A 209 -4.19 -4.96 11.78
CA VAL A 209 -4.49 -6.32 12.25
C VAL A 209 -3.28 -7.00 12.89
N MET A 210 -2.12 -6.35 12.84
CA MET A 210 -0.90 -6.76 13.53
C MET A 210 -0.08 -5.52 13.88
N GLU A 211 0.77 -5.64 14.90
CA GLU A 211 1.78 -4.62 15.19
C GLU A 211 2.94 -4.72 14.20
N VAL A 212 3.50 -3.57 13.82
CA VAL A 212 4.66 -3.43 12.94
C VAL A 212 5.67 -2.50 13.62
N PRO A 213 6.59 -3.05 14.43
CA PRO A 213 7.64 -2.28 15.11
C PRO A 213 8.86 -2.13 14.18
N ASP A 214 8.79 -1.19 13.25
CA ASP A 214 9.80 -0.98 12.19
C ASP A 214 10.46 0.41 12.24
N GLY A 215 10.17 1.22 13.25
CA GLY A 215 10.71 2.56 13.42
C GLY A 215 10.07 3.63 12.54
N ILE A 216 9.12 3.28 11.67
CA ILE A 216 8.49 4.23 10.74
C ILE A 216 7.30 4.94 11.42
N PRO A 217 7.12 6.27 11.27
CA PRO A 217 6.02 6.99 11.92
C PRO A 217 4.63 6.39 11.68
N LYS A 218 3.83 6.21 12.75
CA LYS A 218 2.50 5.58 12.70
C LYS A 218 1.39 6.61 12.87
N TRP A 219 0.54 6.81 11.87
CA TRP A 219 -0.55 7.78 11.89
C TRP A 219 -1.91 7.08 11.99
N SER A 220 -2.82 7.59 12.84
CA SER A 220 -4.15 7.02 13.04
C SER A 220 -5.05 7.16 11.81
N GLY A 221 -4.77 8.12 10.94
CA GLY A 221 -5.39 8.38 9.64
C GLY A 221 -4.34 8.80 8.61
N HIS A 222 -4.55 9.91 7.93
CA HIS A 222 -3.56 10.45 6.97
C HIS A 222 -2.33 11.06 7.67
N LYS A 223 -1.16 10.90 7.04
CA LYS A 223 0.11 11.51 7.48
C LYS A 223 -0.04 13.03 7.52
N GLY A 224 0.31 13.65 8.65
CA GLY A 224 0.24 15.11 8.85
C GLY A 224 -1.13 15.64 9.28
N ASP A 225 -2.21 14.90 9.01
CA ASP A 225 -3.59 15.35 9.26
C ASP A 225 -4.28 14.56 10.38
N SER A 226 -3.57 13.66 11.06
CA SER A 226 -4.14 12.79 12.10
C SER A 226 -3.21 12.63 13.29
N GLU A 227 -3.67 11.93 14.31
CA GLU A 227 -2.86 11.65 15.50
C GLU A 227 -1.67 10.74 15.16
N LEU A 228 -0.48 11.14 15.59
CA LEU A 228 0.72 10.29 15.58
C LEU A 228 0.65 9.32 16.77
N LEU A 229 0.72 8.02 16.49
CA LEU A 229 0.60 6.93 17.44
C LEU A 229 1.98 6.45 17.87
N GLN A 230 2.12 6.14 19.17
CA GLN A 230 3.31 5.50 19.71
C GLN A 230 3.46 4.08 19.14
N GLU A 231 4.67 3.72 18.73
CA GLU A 231 4.95 2.42 18.10
C GLU A 231 4.86 1.25 19.08
N LEU A 232 5.39 1.42 20.29
CA LEU A 232 5.36 0.44 21.38
C LEU A 232 4.83 1.13 22.64
N THR A 233 4.11 0.40 23.49
CA THR A 233 3.75 0.91 24.81
C THR A 233 4.89 0.65 25.79
N ASP A 234 5.17 1.61 26.68
CA ASP A 234 6.17 1.42 27.75
C ASP A 234 5.69 0.49 28.87
N ASP A 235 4.40 0.11 28.84
CA ASP A 235 3.80 -0.84 29.78
C ASP A 235 4.16 -2.29 29.42
N ALA A 236 5.13 -2.87 30.12
CA ALA A 236 5.48 -4.29 30.00
C ALA A 236 4.24 -5.20 30.11
N GLY A 237 4.05 -6.09 29.12
CA GLY A 237 2.95 -7.05 29.09
C GLY A 237 1.59 -6.50 28.61
N LYS A 238 1.51 -5.22 28.19
CA LYS A 238 0.33 -4.70 27.48
C LYS A 238 0.63 -4.60 25.99
N MET A 239 0.01 -5.47 25.19
CA MET A 239 -0.17 -5.14 23.77
C MET A 239 -0.96 -3.83 23.67
N PRO A 240 -0.66 -2.92 22.72
CA PRO A 240 -1.45 -1.72 22.50
C PRO A 240 -2.94 -2.10 22.43
N LYS A 241 -3.75 -1.61 23.39
CA LYS A 241 -5.14 -2.07 23.54
C LYS A 241 -5.92 -1.82 22.24
N TYR A 242 -6.27 -2.91 21.55
CA TYR A 242 -7.23 -2.91 20.45
C TYR A 242 -8.57 -2.36 20.93
N LYS A 243 -8.93 -1.15 20.51
CA LYS A 243 -10.28 -0.58 20.71
C LYS A 243 -11.12 -0.77 19.45
N GLY A 244 -11.34 -2.02 19.05
CA GLY A 244 -12.61 -2.35 18.41
C GLY A 244 -13.69 -2.23 19.49
N LYS A 245 -14.54 -1.21 19.43
CA LYS A 245 -15.67 -1.07 20.37
C LYS A 245 -16.53 -2.34 20.28
N ALA A 246 -16.61 -3.12 21.35
CA ALA A 246 -17.85 -3.86 21.59
C ALA A 246 -18.96 -2.80 21.79
N GLY A 247 -20.13 -3.03 21.19
CA GLY A 247 -21.29 -2.13 21.33
C GLY A 247 -21.64 -1.89 22.81
N PRO A 248 -22.50 -0.91 23.11
CA PRO A 248 -22.83 -0.59 24.49
C PRO A 248 -23.44 -1.84 25.16
N GLU A 249 -22.84 -2.28 26.25
CA GLU A 249 -23.47 -3.20 27.18
C GLU A 249 -24.66 -2.46 27.80
N VAL A 250 -25.87 -2.93 27.52
CA VAL A 250 -27.08 -2.48 28.21
C VAL A 250 -27.01 -3.07 29.61
N GLU A 251 -26.77 -2.23 30.61
CA GLU A 251 -26.93 -2.59 32.02
C GLU A 251 -28.40 -2.91 32.28
N THR A 252 -28.75 -4.19 32.35
CA THR A 252 -29.98 -4.59 33.02
C THR A 252 -29.68 -4.79 34.49
N GLU A 253 -30.01 -3.81 35.31
CA GLU A 253 -30.08 -3.96 36.75
C GLU A 253 -31.04 -5.10 37.10
N VAL A 254 -30.52 -6.22 37.60
CA VAL A 254 -31.33 -7.19 38.33
C VAL A 254 -31.13 -6.91 39.81
N SER A 255 -32.13 -6.24 40.41
CA SER A 255 -32.22 -6.03 41.85
C SER A 255 -32.24 -7.38 42.60
N PRO A 256 -31.45 -7.55 43.67
CA PRO A 256 -31.53 -8.73 44.51
C PRO A 256 -32.82 -8.68 45.36
N THR A 257 -33.73 -9.61 45.12
CA THR A 257 -34.86 -9.86 46.03
C THR A 257 -34.34 -10.37 47.38
N LYS A 258 -34.76 -9.71 48.46
CA LYS A 258 -34.52 -10.12 49.85
C LYS A 258 -35.03 -11.54 50.10
N PRO A 259 -34.36 -12.33 50.96
CA PRO A 259 -34.96 -13.55 51.47
C PRO A 259 -36.06 -13.18 52.47
N MET A 260 -37.28 -13.65 52.24
CA MET A 260 -38.32 -13.72 53.27
C MET A 260 -38.43 -15.17 53.74
N VAL A 261 -38.35 -15.32 55.05
CA VAL A 261 -38.88 -16.44 55.83
C VAL A 261 -40.39 -16.54 55.60
#